data_AF-A0A2W2GKY0-F1
#
_entry.id   AF-A0A2W2GKY0-F1
#
_cell.length_a   1.000
_cell.length_b   1.000
_cell.length_c   1.000
_cell.angle_alpha   90.00
_cell.angle_beta   90.00
_cell.angle_gamma   90.00
#
_symmetry.space_group_name_H-M   'P 1'
#
loop_
_entity.id
_entity.type
_entity.pdbx_description
1 polymer ?
#
loop_
_entity_poly.entity_id
_entity_poly.type
_entity_poly.pdbx_seq_one_letter_code
_entity_poly.pdbx_strand_id
1 'polypeptide(L)'
;MHGRIKRSFAVLIALATTVALTVGPAGTGMAASEKGSTAVPSLRAYGITGDGKLMGTFLTNDSGRLDWVRRFSGLVGDTAAIGLDFRPKDGKLYAVGNKGGIYTITAMPTGDGPVIITKVSQLTVGLRGTYFGVDFNPAADRLRVISDAGQNLRHNLDAHTTDTDTNLSTGTCDPVATGVTAAAYTNNDNNAATATTLFDVNTATNQLVIQSPANLGLLAPVGALGQTVNVNAGLDVYSDLTNGKTVSNSAFATFIVTKEVNGVKETLNTLNSVDLLTGAATQVGEPFPLDITDIALALDTH
;
A
#
# COMPACT_ATOMS: atom_id res chain seq x y z
N MET A 1 -58.27 -47.91 -10.84
CA MET A 1 -57.07 -47.39 -11.52
C MET A 1 -55.96 -47.20 -10.50
N HIS A 2 -54.82 -47.85 -10.75
CA HIS A 2 -53.46 -47.55 -10.26
C HIS A 2 -53.12 -47.65 -8.76
N GLY A 3 -52.68 -48.85 -8.36
CA GLY A 3 -51.27 -49.09 -7.97
C GLY A 3 -50.73 -48.48 -6.68
N ARG A 4 -50.76 -49.26 -5.59
CA ARG A 4 -49.87 -49.08 -4.42
C ARG A 4 -48.44 -49.49 -4.80
N ILE A 5 -47.51 -48.53 -4.86
CA ILE A 5 -46.06 -48.80 -4.93
C ILE A 5 -45.46 -48.48 -3.56
N LYS A 6 -44.90 -49.50 -2.91
CA LYS A 6 -44.05 -49.39 -1.72
C LYS A 6 -42.71 -48.77 -2.13
N ARG A 7 -42.19 -47.80 -1.35
CA ARG A 7 -40.77 -47.47 -1.34
C ARG A 7 -40.27 -47.42 0.09
N SER A 8 -39.43 -48.40 0.38
CA SER A 8 -38.63 -48.58 1.58
C SER A 8 -37.63 -47.44 1.72
N PHE A 9 -37.52 -46.83 2.90
CA PHE A 9 -36.37 -46.02 3.27
C PHE A 9 -35.42 -46.89 4.10
N ALA A 10 -34.23 -47.12 3.55
CA ALA A 10 -33.14 -47.81 4.22
C ALA A 10 -32.48 -46.86 5.24
N VAL A 11 -32.37 -47.31 6.48
CA VAL A 11 -31.58 -46.69 7.53
C VAL A 11 -30.11 -47.07 7.28
N LEU A 12 -29.28 -46.10 6.91
CA LEU A 12 -27.84 -46.30 6.77
C LEU A 12 -27.19 -46.07 8.14
N ILE A 13 -26.84 -47.15 8.82
CA ILE A 13 -25.99 -47.17 10.02
C ILE A 13 -24.54 -47.02 9.53
N ALA A 14 -23.93 -45.84 9.74
CA ALA A 14 -22.50 -45.66 9.57
C ALA A 14 -21.81 -45.91 10.91
N LEU A 15 -21.02 -46.98 10.95
CA LEU A 15 -20.19 -47.44 12.07
C LEU A 15 -19.15 -46.36 12.44
N ALA A 16 -19.11 -45.96 13.71
CA ALA A 16 -18.01 -45.20 14.27
C ALA A 16 -16.82 -46.13 14.52
N THR A 17 -15.72 -45.93 13.79
CA THR A 17 -14.42 -46.56 14.09
C THR A 17 -13.58 -45.57 14.89
N THR A 18 -13.47 -45.80 16.19
CA THR A 18 -12.48 -45.14 17.05
C THR A 18 -11.11 -45.77 16.80
N VAL A 19 -10.20 -45.03 16.17
CA VAL A 19 -8.78 -45.36 16.16
C VAL A 19 -8.13 -44.65 17.35
N ALA A 20 -7.69 -45.42 18.33
CA ALA A 20 -6.84 -44.93 19.42
C ALA A 20 -5.43 -44.72 18.88
N LEU A 21 -4.96 -43.47 18.79
CA LEU A 21 -3.53 -43.19 18.57
C LEU A 21 -2.81 -43.14 19.91
N THR A 22 -1.80 -43.99 20.05
CA THR A 22 -0.85 -44.04 21.17
C THR A 22 0.10 -42.85 21.11
N VAL A 23 0.15 -42.07 22.19
CA VAL A 23 1.13 -40.98 22.39
C VAL A 23 2.49 -41.60 22.75
N GLY A 24 3.49 -41.41 21.88
CA GLY A 24 4.90 -41.68 22.17
C GLY A 24 5.63 -40.42 22.68
N PRO A 25 6.68 -40.55 23.50
CA PRO A 25 7.29 -39.42 24.19
C PRO A 25 8.17 -38.55 23.28
N ALA A 26 8.28 -37.29 23.69
CA ALA A 26 9.07 -36.22 23.08
C ALA A 26 10.54 -36.59 22.85
N GLY A 27 11.08 -36.15 21.70
CA GLY A 27 12.50 -36.24 21.39
C GLY A 27 12.87 -35.55 20.08
N THR A 28 13.63 -34.46 20.21
CA THR A 28 14.60 -33.90 19.27
C THR A 28 14.13 -33.28 17.94
N GLY A 29 14.24 -31.95 17.89
CA GLY A 29 14.71 -31.22 16.72
C GLY A 29 13.69 -31.00 15.61
N MET A 30 12.72 -30.10 15.83
CA MET A 30 12.15 -29.39 14.69
C MET A 30 13.26 -28.48 14.15
N ALA A 31 13.96 -28.96 13.12
CA ALA A 31 14.66 -28.08 12.21
C ALA A 31 13.63 -27.02 11.77
N ALA A 32 13.90 -25.77 12.13
CA ALA A 32 13.19 -24.64 11.55
C ALA A 32 13.32 -24.82 10.03
N SER A 33 12.21 -25.14 9.38
CA SER A 33 12.11 -25.05 7.94
C SER A 33 12.52 -23.61 7.62
N GLU A 34 13.72 -23.43 7.06
CA GLU A 34 14.12 -22.16 6.49
C GLU A 34 13.00 -21.78 5.52
N LYS A 35 12.22 -20.76 5.91
CA LYS A 35 11.17 -20.18 5.11
C LYS A 35 11.90 -19.77 3.83
N GLY A 36 11.69 -20.53 2.75
CA GLY A 36 12.31 -20.27 1.46
C GLY A 36 12.12 -18.80 1.16
N SER A 37 13.21 -18.04 1.23
CA SER A 37 13.21 -16.62 0.90
C SER A 37 12.91 -16.55 -0.58
N THR A 38 11.63 -16.41 -0.94
CA THR A 38 11.26 -15.91 -2.25
C THR A 38 12.07 -14.63 -2.45
N ALA A 39 12.97 -14.63 -3.42
CA ALA A 39 13.82 -13.48 -3.69
C ALA A 39 12.94 -12.24 -3.85
N VAL A 40 13.30 -11.14 -3.17
CA VAL A 40 12.59 -9.87 -3.31
C VAL A 40 12.66 -9.46 -4.79
N PRO A 41 11.53 -9.19 -5.46
CA PRO A 41 11.55 -8.82 -6.86
C PRO A 41 12.36 -7.53 -7.03
N SER A 42 13.07 -7.42 -8.15
CA SER A 42 13.90 -6.25 -8.49
C SER A 42 13.08 -5.24 -9.30
N LEU A 43 12.22 -4.49 -8.62
CA LEU A 43 11.31 -3.53 -9.22
C LEU A 43 11.89 -2.12 -9.14
N ARG A 44 11.66 -1.32 -10.18
CA ARG A 44 11.99 0.11 -10.18
C ARG A 44 11.00 0.84 -9.28
N ALA A 45 11.50 1.56 -8.29
CA ALA A 45 10.70 2.35 -7.37
C ALA A 45 11.17 3.81 -7.32
N TYR A 46 10.28 4.69 -6.94
CA TYR A 46 10.52 6.10 -6.69
C TYR A 46 10.02 6.45 -5.30
N GLY A 47 10.68 7.35 -4.60
CA GLY A 47 10.20 7.81 -3.30
C GLY A 47 10.55 9.26 -3.04
N ILE A 48 9.87 9.87 -2.08
CA ILE A 48 10.13 11.24 -1.62
C ILE A 48 10.63 11.26 -0.18
N THR A 49 11.46 12.25 0.14
CA THR A 49 11.90 12.51 1.52
C THR A 49 10.74 12.97 2.40
N GLY A 50 10.87 12.84 3.71
CA GLY A 50 9.85 13.21 4.69
C GLY A 50 9.46 14.69 4.66
N ASP A 51 10.37 15.55 4.20
CA ASP A 51 10.07 16.98 3.96
C ASP A 51 9.47 17.29 2.58
N GLY A 52 9.33 16.26 1.73
CA GLY A 52 8.73 16.31 0.41
C GLY A 52 9.53 17.09 -0.65
N LYS A 53 10.78 17.49 -0.36
CA LYS A 53 11.56 18.35 -1.27
C LYS A 53 12.41 17.59 -2.26
N LEU A 54 12.80 16.37 -1.92
CA LEU A 54 13.63 15.51 -2.75
C LEU A 54 12.84 14.28 -3.17
N MET A 55 13.11 13.83 -4.38
CA MET A 55 12.68 12.56 -4.91
C MET A 55 13.93 11.73 -5.22
N GLY A 56 13.86 10.42 -5.02
CA GLY A 56 14.88 9.48 -5.44
C GLY A 56 14.30 8.28 -6.18
N THR A 57 15.17 7.52 -6.84
CA THR A 57 14.81 6.20 -7.39
C THR A 57 15.78 5.14 -6.92
N PHE A 58 15.29 3.91 -6.82
CA PHE A 58 16.04 2.74 -6.36
C PHE A 58 15.42 1.47 -6.93
N LEU A 59 16.04 0.32 -6.64
CA LEU A 59 15.44 -0.98 -6.88
C LEU A 59 14.96 -1.57 -5.55
N THR A 60 13.80 -2.22 -5.54
CA THR A 60 13.19 -2.78 -4.31
C THR A 60 14.03 -3.85 -3.62
N ASN A 61 15.01 -4.45 -4.32
CA ASN A 61 15.96 -5.40 -3.77
C ASN A 61 17.31 -4.76 -3.33
N ASP A 62 17.49 -3.44 -3.51
CA ASP A 62 18.70 -2.68 -3.12
C ASP A 62 18.34 -1.27 -2.60
N SER A 63 17.40 -1.18 -1.64
CA SER A 63 16.91 0.08 -1.07
C SER A 63 17.97 0.92 -0.36
N GLY A 64 19.09 0.32 0.06
CA GLY A 64 20.22 1.02 0.65
C GLY A 64 20.97 1.91 -0.34
N ARG A 65 20.71 1.75 -1.64
CA ARG A 65 21.34 2.52 -2.71
C ARG A 65 20.29 3.25 -3.54
N LEU A 66 20.33 4.58 -3.45
CA LEU A 66 19.54 5.45 -4.32
C LEU A 66 20.33 5.75 -5.60
N ASP A 67 19.76 5.44 -6.76
CA ASP A 67 20.40 5.66 -8.08
C ASP A 67 20.57 7.15 -8.35
N TRP A 68 19.60 7.95 -7.91
CA TRP A 68 19.69 9.41 -7.84
C TRP A 68 18.77 9.94 -6.75
N VAL A 69 19.07 11.16 -6.29
CA VAL A 69 18.22 11.96 -5.41
C VAL A 69 18.27 13.40 -5.88
N ARG A 70 17.12 13.99 -6.22
CA ARG A 70 17.03 15.30 -6.85
C ARG A 70 15.83 16.08 -6.35
N ARG A 71 15.96 17.40 -6.33
CA ARG A 71 14.86 18.32 -6.02
C ARG A 71 13.84 18.36 -7.16
N PHE A 72 12.61 18.73 -6.82
CA PHE A 72 11.61 19.10 -7.82
C PHE A 72 11.87 20.49 -8.42
N SER A 73 11.50 20.65 -9.69
CA SER A 73 11.42 21.94 -10.38
C SER A 73 10.10 22.02 -11.15
N GLY A 74 9.35 23.10 -10.95
CA GLY A 74 8.02 23.30 -11.56
C GLY A 74 6.83 23.31 -10.59
N LEU A 75 7.08 23.33 -9.27
CA LEU A 75 6.03 23.57 -8.27
C LEU A 75 5.44 24.98 -8.44
N VAL A 76 4.11 25.10 -8.39
CA VAL A 76 3.35 26.35 -8.52
C VAL A 76 2.35 26.48 -7.37
N GLY A 77 2.73 27.26 -6.35
CA GLY A 77 1.95 27.47 -5.12
C GLY A 77 2.20 26.43 -4.02
N ASP A 78 2.60 25.23 -4.41
CA ASP A 78 3.08 24.18 -3.51
C ASP A 78 4.60 24.35 -3.25
N THR A 79 5.10 23.80 -2.14
CA THR A 79 6.53 23.87 -1.76
C THR A 79 7.18 22.51 -1.50
N ALA A 80 6.37 21.45 -1.44
CA ALA A 80 6.79 20.08 -1.17
C ALA A 80 5.76 19.12 -1.77
N ALA A 81 6.19 17.91 -2.15
CA ALA A 81 5.30 16.79 -2.44
C ALA A 81 4.84 16.13 -1.13
N ILE A 82 3.62 15.61 -1.11
CA ILE A 82 3.04 14.83 0.00
C ILE A 82 2.80 13.38 -0.37
N GLY A 83 2.89 13.04 -1.66
CA GLY A 83 2.76 11.67 -2.13
C GLY A 83 3.02 11.56 -3.64
N LEU A 84 3.39 10.37 -4.08
CA LEU A 84 3.61 9.97 -5.47
C LEU A 84 2.71 8.80 -5.82
N ASP A 85 2.29 8.71 -7.08
CA ASP A 85 1.74 7.46 -7.61
C ASP A 85 1.71 7.45 -9.15
N PHE A 86 1.76 6.27 -9.76
CA PHE A 86 1.48 6.07 -11.18
C PHE A 86 -0.01 5.97 -11.44
N ARG A 87 -0.52 6.71 -12.42
CA ARG A 87 -1.91 6.54 -12.89
C ARG A 87 -1.97 5.41 -13.92
N PRO A 88 -2.62 4.26 -13.66
CA PRO A 88 -2.63 3.13 -14.61
C PRO A 88 -3.24 3.48 -15.98
N LYS A 89 -4.20 4.41 -16.02
CA LYS A 89 -4.88 4.84 -17.26
C LYS A 89 -3.94 5.47 -18.30
N ASP A 90 -2.94 6.24 -17.87
CA ASP A 90 -2.04 6.95 -18.78
C ASP A 90 -0.55 6.60 -18.60
N GLY A 91 -0.24 5.78 -17.60
CA GLY A 91 1.09 5.28 -17.30
C GLY A 91 2.06 6.34 -16.75
N LYS A 92 1.58 7.54 -16.42
CA LYS A 92 2.45 8.62 -15.95
C LYS A 92 2.57 8.57 -14.44
N LEU A 93 3.76 8.95 -13.96
CA LEU A 93 3.98 9.24 -12.54
C LEU A 93 3.42 10.63 -12.21
N TYR A 94 2.70 10.70 -11.10
CA TYR A 94 2.14 11.92 -10.54
C TYR A 94 2.71 12.20 -9.16
N ALA A 95 2.69 13.47 -8.79
CA ALA A 95 2.96 13.94 -7.43
C ALA A 95 1.81 14.84 -6.98
N VAL A 96 1.45 14.76 -5.70
CA VAL A 96 0.55 15.71 -5.05
C VAL A 96 1.36 16.65 -4.16
N GLY A 97 1.14 17.95 -4.29
CA GLY A 97 1.81 18.98 -3.51
C GLY A 97 1.10 19.30 -2.18
N ASN A 98 1.82 19.91 -1.25
CA ASN A 98 1.36 20.25 0.09
C ASN A 98 0.28 21.36 0.17
N LYS A 99 -0.12 21.94 -0.96
CA LYS A 99 -1.29 22.82 -1.13
C LYS A 99 -2.32 22.21 -2.10
N GLY A 100 -2.20 20.91 -2.39
CA GLY A 100 -3.11 20.15 -3.22
C GLY A 100 -2.90 20.32 -4.72
N GLY A 101 -1.79 20.93 -5.16
CA GLY A 101 -1.46 20.90 -6.59
C GLY A 101 -1.18 19.47 -7.05
N ILE A 102 -1.68 19.09 -8.22
CA ILE A 102 -1.42 17.76 -8.80
C ILE A 102 -0.52 17.97 -10.00
N TYR A 103 0.59 17.26 -9.99
CA TYR A 103 1.67 17.41 -10.94
C TYR A 103 1.95 16.10 -11.64
N THR A 104 2.29 16.16 -12.92
CA THR A 104 2.87 15.02 -13.62
C THR A 104 4.39 15.16 -13.63
N ILE A 105 5.12 14.08 -13.41
CA ILE A 105 6.57 14.04 -13.63
C ILE A 105 6.78 13.99 -15.14
N THR A 106 7.27 15.10 -15.70
CA THR A 106 7.43 15.29 -17.15
C THR A 106 8.84 14.96 -17.64
N ALA A 107 9.85 15.01 -16.78
CA ALA A 107 11.18 14.51 -17.09
C ALA A 107 11.90 14.02 -15.83
N MET A 108 12.47 12.81 -15.94
CA MET A 108 13.41 12.27 -14.96
C MET A 108 14.73 13.05 -15.03
N PRO A 109 15.50 13.10 -13.93
CA PRO A 109 16.70 13.92 -13.88
C PRO A 109 17.81 13.36 -14.80
N THR A 110 18.57 14.27 -15.41
CA THR A 110 19.80 13.95 -16.17
C THR A 110 20.99 14.61 -15.48
N GLY A 111 22.03 13.83 -15.17
CA GLY A 111 23.17 14.29 -14.37
C GLY A 111 22.70 14.87 -13.03
N ASP A 112 23.11 16.11 -12.73
CA ASP A 112 22.72 16.82 -11.51
C ASP A 112 21.46 17.68 -11.65
N GLY A 113 20.73 17.53 -12.77
CA GLY A 113 19.47 18.24 -13.02
C GLY A 113 18.34 17.85 -12.06
N PRO A 114 17.33 18.73 -11.88
CA PRO A 114 16.16 18.44 -11.04
C PRO A 114 15.18 17.45 -11.71
N VAL A 115 14.24 16.92 -10.93
CA VAL A 115 13.02 16.28 -11.47
C VAL A 115 12.10 17.39 -12.00
N ILE A 116 11.74 17.32 -13.28
CA ILE A 116 10.85 18.34 -13.89
C ILE A 116 9.40 17.88 -13.77
N ILE A 117 8.59 18.70 -13.12
CA ILE A 117 7.16 18.46 -12.93
C ILE A 117 6.33 19.57 -13.55
N THR A 118 5.12 19.25 -13.99
CA THR A 118 4.16 20.22 -14.52
C THR A 118 2.84 20.11 -13.78
N LYS A 119 2.30 21.22 -13.28
CA LYS A 119 0.99 21.24 -12.62
C LYS A 119 -0.10 20.99 -13.67
N VAL A 120 -0.93 19.98 -13.44
CA VAL A 120 -1.99 19.56 -14.36
C VAL A 120 -3.38 19.62 -13.74
N SER A 121 -3.47 19.64 -12.41
CA SER A 121 -4.74 19.84 -11.71
C SER A 121 -4.51 20.44 -10.32
N GLN A 122 -5.60 20.67 -9.59
CA GLN A 122 -5.62 21.23 -8.25
C GLN A 122 -6.75 20.57 -7.46
N LEU A 123 -6.46 20.12 -6.24
CA LEU A 123 -7.52 19.73 -5.30
C LEU A 123 -8.38 20.96 -5.00
N THR A 124 -9.70 20.80 -5.19
CA THR A 124 -10.69 21.86 -4.92
C THR A 124 -11.13 21.87 -3.45
N VAL A 125 -10.73 20.86 -2.69
CA VAL A 125 -10.89 20.75 -1.24
C VAL A 125 -9.51 20.80 -0.60
N GLY A 126 -9.36 21.62 0.44
CA GLY A 126 -8.08 21.79 1.14
C GLY A 126 -7.66 20.54 1.92
N LEU A 127 -6.35 20.28 1.94
CA LEU A 127 -5.74 19.22 2.73
C LEU A 127 -5.83 19.53 4.24
N ARG A 128 -6.12 18.51 5.04
CA ARG A 128 -6.13 18.54 6.51
C ARG A 128 -5.23 17.43 7.02
N GLY A 129 -4.38 17.72 8.00
CA GLY A 129 -3.41 16.77 8.53
C GLY A 129 -1.97 17.10 8.16
N THR A 130 -1.07 16.18 8.48
CA THR A 130 0.38 16.31 8.31
C THR A 130 0.94 15.22 7.39
N TYR A 131 0.44 14.00 7.51
CA TYR A 131 0.91 12.83 6.77
C TYR A 131 -0.21 12.29 5.90
N PHE A 132 0.11 11.90 4.68
CA PHE A 132 -0.88 11.64 3.63
C PHE A 132 -0.55 10.37 2.86
N GLY A 133 -1.58 9.59 2.54
CA GLY A 133 -1.52 8.54 1.54
C GLY A 133 -2.13 9.03 0.23
N VAL A 134 -1.48 8.75 -0.91
CA VAL A 134 -1.88 9.22 -2.23
C VAL A 134 -1.79 8.05 -3.20
N ASP A 135 -2.89 7.72 -3.89
CA ASP A 135 -2.90 6.57 -4.81
C ASP A 135 -4.05 6.66 -5.83
N PHE A 136 -3.86 6.17 -7.04
CA PHE A 136 -4.84 6.10 -8.11
C PHE A 136 -5.61 4.80 -8.05
N ASN A 137 -6.92 4.91 -7.88
CA ASN A 137 -7.82 3.78 -8.08
C ASN A 137 -7.83 3.38 -9.58
N PRO A 138 -7.35 2.18 -9.96
CA PRO A 138 -7.26 1.78 -11.36
C PRO A 138 -8.65 1.61 -12.00
N ALA A 139 -9.61 1.07 -11.24
CA ALA A 139 -10.96 0.79 -11.73
C ALA A 139 -11.83 2.05 -11.88
N ALA A 140 -11.67 3.01 -10.97
CA ALA A 140 -12.46 4.25 -10.97
C ALA A 140 -11.77 5.40 -11.71
N ASP A 141 -10.47 5.28 -11.98
CA ASP A 141 -9.61 6.36 -12.47
C ASP A 141 -9.75 7.63 -11.61
N ARG A 142 -9.52 7.46 -10.31
CA ARG A 142 -9.62 8.55 -9.33
C ARG A 142 -8.41 8.54 -8.42
N LEU A 143 -7.86 9.72 -8.18
CA LEU A 143 -6.82 9.93 -7.20
C LEU A 143 -7.44 9.98 -5.80
N ARG A 144 -7.09 9.02 -4.94
CA ARG A 144 -7.40 9.01 -3.51
C ARG A 144 -6.33 9.81 -2.78
N VAL A 145 -6.76 10.65 -1.83
CA VAL A 145 -5.87 11.30 -0.87
C VAL A 145 -6.47 11.13 0.52
N ILE A 146 -5.76 10.43 1.40
CA ILE A 146 -6.13 10.28 2.81
C ILE A 146 -5.12 10.98 3.72
N SER A 147 -5.43 11.12 5.01
CA SER A 147 -4.49 11.73 5.97
C SER A 147 -4.59 11.17 7.38
N ASP A 148 -3.54 11.44 8.16
CA ASP A 148 -3.48 11.23 9.61
C ASP A 148 -4.61 11.91 10.40
N ALA A 149 -5.27 12.93 9.83
CA ALA A 149 -6.45 13.59 10.40
C ALA A 149 -7.79 12.90 10.04
N GLY A 150 -7.74 11.73 9.39
CA GLY A 150 -8.89 10.96 8.94
C GLY A 150 -9.63 11.55 7.74
N GLN A 151 -9.02 12.52 7.05
CA GLN A 151 -9.56 13.05 5.80
C GLN A 151 -9.56 11.97 4.72
N ASN A 152 -10.59 11.95 3.88
CA ASN A 152 -10.75 11.00 2.80
C ASN A 152 -11.25 11.74 1.55
N LEU A 153 -10.35 12.03 0.61
CA LEU A 153 -10.65 12.78 -0.61
C LEU A 153 -10.54 11.89 -1.83
N ARG A 154 -11.37 12.18 -2.83
CA ARG A 154 -11.31 11.52 -4.14
C ARG A 154 -11.36 12.57 -5.24
N HIS A 155 -10.28 12.68 -6.00
CA HIS A 155 -10.15 13.66 -7.07
C HIS A 155 -10.33 13.02 -8.46
N ASN A 156 -11.10 13.69 -9.30
CA ASN A 156 -11.27 13.35 -10.70
C ASN A 156 -10.38 14.27 -11.54
N LEU A 157 -9.30 13.73 -12.11
CA LEU A 157 -8.37 14.51 -12.92
C LEU A 157 -9.03 15.07 -14.18
N ASP A 158 -9.93 14.31 -14.81
CA ASP A 158 -10.55 14.70 -16.09
C ASP A 158 -11.60 15.81 -15.88
N ALA A 159 -12.23 15.86 -14.70
CA ALA A 159 -13.23 16.88 -14.35
C ALA A 159 -12.65 18.03 -13.50
N HIS A 160 -11.43 17.91 -13.00
CA HIS A 160 -10.81 18.85 -12.07
C HIS A 160 -11.64 19.13 -10.80
N THR A 161 -12.32 18.11 -10.27
CA THR A 161 -13.16 18.20 -9.06
C THR A 161 -12.69 17.24 -7.97
N THR A 162 -12.80 17.65 -6.70
CA THR A 162 -12.48 16.82 -5.53
C THR A 162 -13.75 16.58 -4.72
N ASP A 163 -14.12 15.32 -4.58
CA ASP A 163 -15.15 14.89 -3.65
C ASP A 163 -14.55 14.75 -2.25
N THR A 164 -15.30 15.19 -1.24
CA THR A 164 -15.02 14.85 0.17
C THR A 164 -15.87 13.65 0.52
N ASP A 165 -15.25 12.48 0.65
CA ASP A 165 -15.92 11.26 1.09
C ASP A 165 -16.08 11.26 2.62
N THR A 166 -16.80 10.27 3.15
CA THR A 166 -16.91 10.10 4.60
C THR A 166 -15.51 9.92 5.20
N ASN A 167 -15.25 10.62 6.31
CA ASN A 167 -13.99 10.50 7.04
C ASN A 167 -13.68 9.04 7.37
N LEU A 168 -12.39 8.74 7.48
CA LEU A 168 -11.94 7.43 7.90
C LEU A 168 -12.52 7.08 9.28
N SER A 169 -12.99 5.85 9.45
CA SER A 169 -13.66 5.38 10.66
C SER A 169 -13.52 3.87 10.80
N THR A 170 -13.43 3.40 12.04
CA THR A 170 -13.46 1.97 12.40
C THR A 170 -14.86 1.44 12.73
N GLY A 171 -15.93 2.25 12.62
CA GLY A 171 -17.32 1.79 12.79
C GLY A 171 -18.34 2.83 13.28
N THR A 172 -19.63 2.46 13.34
CA THR A 172 -20.80 3.36 13.56
C THR A 172 -20.90 4.03 14.93
N CYS A 173 -19.94 3.81 15.83
CA CYS A 173 -19.83 4.51 17.11
C CYS A 173 -18.46 5.18 17.31
N ASP A 174 -17.56 5.10 16.34
CA ASP A 174 -16.19 5.57 16.51
C ASP A 174 -15.98 7.01 16.00
N PRO A 175 -15.18 7.82 16.72
CA PRO A 175 -14.69 9.09 16.20
C PRO A 175 -13.86 8.87 14.93
N VAL A 176 -13.64 9.96 14.19
CA VAL A 176 -12.75 9.98 13.02
C VAL A 176 -11.45 9.23 13.35
N ALA A 177 -11.15 8.19 12.57
CA ALA A 177 -9.94 7.42 12.71
C ALA A 177 -8.74 8.29 12.29
N THR A 178 -7.78 8.44 13.20
CA THR A 178 -6.56 9.22 12.98
C THR A 178 -5.34 8.31 12.88
N GLY A 179 -4.26 8.81 12.26
CA GLY A 179 -3.00 8.07 12.11
C GLY A 179 -3.01 7.06 10.96
N VAL A 180 -3.92 7.20 10.00
CA VAL A 180 -3.88 6.43 8.74
C VAL A 180 -3.15 7.26 7.69
N THR A 181 -1.96 6.81 7.27
CA THR A 181 -1.00 7.71 6.61
C THR A 181 -0.47 7.20 5.29
N ALA A 182 -0.82 5.98 4.89
CA ALA A 182 -0.49 5.41 3.59
C ALA A 182 -1.71 4.70 3.03
N ALA A 183 -1.86 4.70 1.71
CA ALA A 183 -2.96 4.06 0.99
C ALA A 183 -2.43 3.51 -0.32
N ALA A 184 -2.89 2.34 -0.75
CA ALA A 184 -2.57 1.75 -2.04
C ALA A 184 -3.69 0.86 -2.57
N TYR A 185 -4.04 1.04 -3.84
CA TYR A 185 -4.96 0.16 -4.55
C TYR A 185 -4.23 -1.03 -5.18
N THR A 186 -4.84 -2.21 -5.15
CA THR A 186 -4.33 -3.38 -5.87
C THR A 186 -4.72 -3.35 -7.35
N ASN A 187 -4.03 -4.17 -8.16
CA ASN A 187 -4.37 -4.44 -9.57
C ASN A 187 -4.27 -3.18 -10.43
N ASN A 188 -3.05 -2.65 -10.55
CA ASN A 188 -2.68 -1.48 -11.34
C ASN A 188 -2.74 -1.75 -12.85
N ASP A 189 -3.94 -2.09 -13.33
CA ASP A 189 -4.29 -2.32 -14.73
C ASP A 189 -5.59 -1.58 -15.12
N ASN A 190 -5.92 -1.61 -16.42
CA ASN A 190 -7.17 -1.02 -16.95
C ASN A 190 -8.17 -2.10 -17.41
N ASN A 191 -8.01 -3.34 -16.95
CA ASN A 191 -8.81 -4.46 -17.40
C ASN A 191 -10.12 -4.54 -16.60
N ALA A 192 -11.27 -4.50 -17.29
CA ALA A 192 -12.57 -4.53 -16.62
C ALA A 192 -12.86 -5.87 -15.88
N ALA A 193 -12.06 -6.91 -16.10
CA ALA A 193 -12.17 -8.19 -15.41
C ALA A 193 -11.42 -8.26 -14.07
N THR A 194 -10.69 -7.20 -13.70
CA THR A 194 -9.93 -7.07 -12.44
C THR A 194 -10.57 -5.96 -11.61
N ALA A 195 -11.04 -6.33 -10.41
CA ALA A 195 -11.48 -5.35 -9.42
C ALA A 195 -10.26 -4.82 -8.64
N THR A 196 -10.43 -3.75 -7.87
CA THR A 196 -9.38 -3.24 -6.99
C THR A 196 -9.83 -3.25 -5.53
N THR A 197 -8.87 -3.41 -4.61
CA THR A 197 -9.06 -3.29 -3.16
C THR A 197 -8.13 -2.19 -2.66
N LEU A 198 -8.67 -1.30 -1.81
CA LEU A 198 -7.87 -0.28 -1.12
C LEU A 198 -7.33 -0.83 0.18
N PHE A 199 -6.02 -0.77 0.35
CA PHE A 199 -5.33 -1.04 1.61
C PHE A 199 -4.73 0.24 2.17
N ASP A 200 -4.79 0.39 3.49
CA ASP A 200 -4.15 1.51 4.18
C ASP A 200 -3.22 1.02 5.29
N VAL A 201 -2.26 1.87 5.66
CA VAL A 201 -1.44 1.70 6.87
C VAL A 201 -2.01 2.59 7.98
N ASN A 202 -2.53 1.95 9.02
CA ASN A 202 -2.87 2.62 10.27
C ASN A 202 -1.65 2.59 11.21
N THR A 203 -0.90 3.68 11.26
CA THR A 203 0.28 3.83 12.12
C THR A 203 -0.08 3.96 13.59
N ALA A 204 -1.29 4.44 13.92
CA ALA A 204 -1.75 4.53 15.30
C ALA A 204 -2.01 3.14 15.92
N THR A 205 -2.52 2.18 15.12
CA THR A 205 -2.76 0.80 15.58
C THR A 205 -1.69 -0.20 15.13
N ASN A 206 -0.73 0.22 14.29
CA ASN A 206 0.28 -0.64 13.67
C ASN A 206 -0.33 -1.81 12.89
N GLN A 207 -1.34 -1.50 12.08
CA GLN A 207 -2.08 -2.49 11.29
C GLN A 207 -2.13 -2.10 9.82
N LEU A 208 -2.07 -3.12 8.96
CA LEU A 208 -2.64 -3.02 7.63
C LEU A 208 -4.16 -3.15 7.76
N VAL A 209 -4.90 -2.29 7.07
CA VAL A 209 -6.36 -2.29 7.06
C VAL A 209 -6.86 -2.23 5.61
N ILE A 210 -8.08 -2.72 5.37
CA ILE A 210 -8.81 -2.51 4.12
C ILE A 210 -9.80 -1.37 4.31
N GLN A 211 -9.85 -0.45 3.35
CA GLN A 211 -10.87 0.61 3.32
C GLN A 211 -12.03 0.21 2.40
N SER A 212 -13.09 -0.37 2.97
CA SER A 212 -14.22 -0.90 2.18
C SER A 212 -15.57 -0.72 2.90
N PRO A 213 -16.55 -0.01 2.30
CA PRO A 213 -16.43 0.74 1.04
C PRO A 213 -15.52 1.96 1.16
N ALA A 214 -14.67 2.20 0.16
CA ALA A 214 -13.69 3.30 0.18
C ALA A 214 -14.35 4.67 0.43
N ASN A 215 -15.45 4.97 -0.25
CA ASN A 215 -16.12 6.28 -0.11
C ASN A 215 -16.88 6.43 1.23
N LEU A 216 -17.06 5.34 1.98
CA LEU A 216 -17.60 5.40 3.34
C LEU A 216 -16.49 5.49 4.41
N GLY A 217 -15.22 5.46 4.01
CA GLY A 217 -14.08 5.58 4.93
C GLY A 217 -13.97 4.42 5.94
N LEU A 218 -14.71 3.31 5.73
CA LEU A 218 -14.77 2.23 6.71
C LEU A 218 -13.48 1.39 6.65
N LEU A 219 -12.77 1.35 7.76
CA LEU A 219 -11.52 0.60 7.93
C LEU A 219 -11.79 -0.75 8.61
N ALA A 220 -11.41 -1.83 7.93
CA ALA A 220 -11.46 -3.19 8.46
C ALA A 220 -10.03 -3.71 8.66
N PRO A 221 -9.62 -4.12 9.88
CA PRO A 221 -8.29 -4.67 10.10
C PRO A 221 -7.99 -5.91 9.26
N VAL A 222 -6.83 -5.94 8.61
CA VAL A 222 -6.28 -7.14 7.97
C VAL A 222 -5.43 -7.90 8.98
N GLY A 223 -4.47 -7.20 9.59
CA GLY A 223 -3.56 -7.77 10.58
C GLY A 223 -2.47 -6.79 11.01
N ALA A 224 -1.68 -7.20 12.00
CA ALA A 224 -0.61 -6.39 12.54
C ALA A 224 0.59 -6.34 11.58
N LEU A 225 1.24 -5.18 11.49
CA LEU A 225 2.46 -4.99 10.69
C LEU A 225 3.65 -5.84 11.20
N GLY A 226 3.56 -6.38 12.41
CA GLY A 226 4.63 -7.16 13.06
C GLY A 226 5.71 -6.29 13.71
N GLN A 227 5.59 -4.97 13.63
CA GLN A 227 6.50 -4.00 14.25
C GLN A 227 5.76 -2.69 14.53
N THR A 228 6.28 -1.91 15.47
CA THR A 228 5.81 -0.54 15.71
C THR A 228 6.45 0.40 14.71
N VAL A 229 5.63 1.11 13.96
CA VAL A 229 6.04 2.12 12.99
C VAL A 229 5.74 3.51 13.55
N ASN A 230 6.54 4.50 13.18
CA ASN A 230 6.26 5.90 13.48
C ASN A 230 5.12 6.44 12.59
N VAL A 231 4.74 7.69 12.84
CA VAL A 231 3.56 8.36 12.27
C VAL A 231 3.58 8.61 10.75
N ASN A 232 4.69 8.36 10.05
CA ASN A 232 4.78 8.58 8.61
C ASN A 232 5.19 7.29 7.91
N ALA A 233 4.45 6.92 6.88
CA ALA A 233 4.61 5.68 6.12
C ALA A 233 4.10 5.88 4.70
N GLY A 234 4.69 5.13 3.77
CA GLY A 234 4.22 4.97 2.39
C GLY A 234 3.81 3.52 2.13
N LEU A 235 2.95 3.31 1.14
CA LEU A 235 2.50 2.00 0.71
C LEU A 235 2.23 2.08 -0.78
N ASP A 236 2.67 1.07 -1.53
CA ASP A 236 2.27 0.88 -2.92
C ASP A 236 2.23 -0.61 -3.27
N VAL A 237 1.43 -0.97 -4.28
CA VAL A 237 1.23 -2.32 -4.78
C VAL A 237 1.64 -2.42 -6.24
N TYR A 238 2.71 -3.15 -6.51
CA TYR A 238 3.06 -3.53 -7.87
C TYR A 238 2.15 -4.67 -8.35
N SER A 239 1.73 -4.62 -9.61
CA SER A 239 0.92 -5.66 -10.25
C SER A 239 1.69 -6.27 -11.41
N ASP A 240 1.94 -7.58 -11.36
CA ASP A 240 2.44 -8.33 -12.52
C ASP A 240 1.30 -8.53 -13.51
N LEU A 241 1.55 -8.22 -14.77
CA LEU A 241 0.55 -8.28 -15.83
C LEU A 241 0.82 -9.44 -16.78
N THR A 242 -0.27 -9.97 -17.36
CA THR A 242 -0.21 -10.88 -18.50
C THR A 242 -1.32 -10.49 -19.46
N ASN A 243 -0.96 -10.02 -20.65
CA ASN A 243 -1.90 -9.46 -21.63
C ASN A 243 -2.71 -8.29 -21.04
N GLY A 244 -2.04 -7.41 -20.27
CA GLY A 244 -2.67 -6.23 -19.66
C GLY A 244 -3.68 -6.53 -18.56
N LYS A 245 -3.62 -7.72 -17.95
CA LYS A 245 -4.44 -8.10 -16.79
C LYS A 245 -3.54 -8.52 -15.64
N THR A 246 -3.82 -8.03 -14.43
CA THR A 246 -3.10 -8.43 -13.22
C THR A 246 -3.26 -9.92 -12.95
N VAL A 247 -2.12 -10.58 -12.71
CA VAL A 247 -2.04 -12.00 -12.32
C VAL A 247 -1.46 -12.20 -10.93
N SER A 248 -0.64 -11.27 -10.44
CA SER A 248 -0.14 -11.23 -9.06
C SER A 248 0.11 -9.81 -8.58
N ASN A 249 0.16 -9.62 -7.26
CA ASN A 249 0.50 -8.35 -6.63
C ASN A 249 1.67 -8.53 -5.66
N SER A 250 2.53 -7.52 -5.58
CA SER A 250 3.61 -7.40 -4.60
C SER A 250 3.53 -6.03 -3.92
N ALA A 251 3.23 -6.01 -2.63
CA ALA A 251 3.10 -4.76 -1.87
C ALA A 251 4.40 -4.39 -1.15
N PHE A 252 4.73 -3.11 -1.17
CA PHE A 252 5.87 -2.55 -0.47
C PHE A 252 5.47 -1.33 0.35
N ALA A 253 6.06 -1.19 1.53
CA ALA A 253 5.83 -0.05 2.41
C ALA A 253 7.13 0.55 2.91
N THR A 254 7.17 1.88 2.99
CA THR A 254 8.24 2.61 3.66
C THR A 254 7.84 2.85 5.11
N PHE A 255 8.69 2.48 6.05
CA PHE A 255 8.43 2.67 7.47
C PHE A 255 9.59 3.37 8.15
N ILE A 256 9.25 4.27 9.06
CA ILE A 256 10.19 4.80 10.04
C ILE A 256 10.07 3.93 11.30
N VAL A 257 11.13 3.24 11.68
CA VAL A 257 11.15 2.33 12.84
C VAL A 257 12.20 2.79 13.82
N THR A 258 11.84 2.89 15.10
CA THR A 258 12.80 3.15 16.18
C THR A 258 13.12 1.85 16.89
N LYS A 259 14.39 1.42 16.83
CA LYS A 259 14.90 0.24 17.51
C LYS A 259 15.81 0.67 18.65
N GLU A 260 15.89 -0.13 19.71
CA GLU A 260 16.86 0.05 20.79
C GLU A 260 17.88 -1.07 20.74
N VAL A 261 19.15 -0.73 20.52
CA VAL A 261 20.27 -1.68 20.45
C VAL A 261 21.28 -1.26 21.50
N ASN A 262 21.56 -2.15 22.46
CA ASN A 262 22.49 -1.90 23.58
C ASN A 262 22.17 -0.60 24.37
N GLY A 263 20.89 -0.27 24.54
CA GLY A 263 20.46 0.94 25.24
C GLY A 263 20.53 2.22 24.41
N VAL A 264 20.89 2.14 23.13
CA VAL A 264 20.91 3.27 22.19
C VAL A 264 19.72 3.18 21.26
N LYS A 265 18.94 4.25 21.16
CA LYS A 265 17.82 4.35 20.21
C LYS A 265 18.35 4.74 18.84
N GLU A 266 18.01 3.94 17.84
CA GLU A 266 18.30 4.16 16.43
C GLU A 266 16.99 4.28 15.66
N THR A 267 16.86 5.33 14.85
CA THR A 267 15.73 5.50 13.94
C THR A 267 16.17 5.14 12.53
N LEU A 268 15.49 4.17 11.94
CA LEU A 268 15.77 3.63 10.61
C LEU A 268 14.59 3.91 9.68
N ASN A 269 14.88 4.25 8.43
CA ASN A 269 13.90 4.32 7.36
C ASN A 269 14.06 3.05 6.54
N THR A 270 13.04 2.19 6.48
CA THR A 270 13.14 0.87 5.87
C THR A 270 12.14 0.69 4.75
N LEU A 271 12.53 -0.06 3.72
CA LEU A 271 11.59 -0.66 2.79
C LEU A 271 11.15 -2.02 3.33
N ASN A 272 9.88 -2.35 3.20
CA ASN A 272 9.32 -3.60 3.71
C ASN A 272 8.42 -4.22 2.66
N SER A 273 8.52 -5.52 2.42
CA SER A 273 7.44 -6.25 1.74
C SER A 273 6.27 -6.38 2.71
N VAL A 274 5.04 -6.29 2.19
CA VAL A 274 3.81 -6.41 2.98
C VAL A 274 2.96 -7.53 2.42
N ASP A 275 2.58 -8.47 3.28
CA ASP A 275 1.59 -9.48 2.94
C ASP A 275 0.19 -8.89 3.07
N LEU A 276 -0.48 -8.67 1.94
CA LEU A 276 -1.82 -8.06 1.89
C LEU A 276 -2.93 -8.92 2.52
N LEU A 277 -2.69 -10.20 2.79
CA LEU A 277 -3.66 -11.10 3.42
C LEU A 277 -3.47 -11.19 4.94
N THR A 278 -2.25 -11.04 5.43
CA THR A 278 -1.93 -11.16 6.87
C THR A 278 -1.57 -9.85 7.54
N GLY A 279 -1.27 -8.81 6.76
CA GLY A 279 -0.76 -7.53 7.23
C GLY A 279 0.71 -7.55 7.65
N ALA A 280 1.37 -8.71 7.67
CA ALA A 280 2.74 -8.83 8.13
C ALA A 280 3.71 -8.09 7.20
N ALA A 281 4.55 -7.22 7.78
CA ALA A 281 5.61 -6.54 7.07
C ALA A 281 6.98 -7.16 7.38
N THR A 282 7.83 -7.29 6.37
CA THR A 282 9.21 -7.78 6.52
C THR A 282 10.14 -6.81 5.82
N GLN A 283 11.15 -6.29 6.55
CA GLN A 283 12.17 -5.43 5.96
C GLN A 283 12.84 -6.15 4.78
N VAL A 284 13.00 -5.42 3.67
CA VAL A 284 13.73 -5.86 2.48
C VAL A 284 14.88 -4.89 2.22
N GLY A 285 16.05 -5.44 1.85
CA GLY A 285 17.27 -4.65 1.67
C GLY A 285 17.75 -3.95 2.94
N GLU A 286 18.80 -3.14 2.75
CA GLU A 286 19.31 -2.25 3.80
C GLU A 286 18.38 -1.05 4.00
N PRO A 287 18.40 -0.42 5.19
CA PRO A 287 17.70 0.84 5.43
C PRO A 287 18.07 1.90 4.39
N PHE A 288 17.12 2.77 4.05
CA PHE A 288 17.37 3.90 3.17
C PHE A 288 18.44 4.82 3.76
N PRO A 289 19.32 5.40 2.91
CA PRO A 289 20.30 6.40 3.35
C PRO A 289 19.66 7.77 3.62
N LEU A 290 18.37 7.94 3.31
CA LEU A 290 17.57 9.15 3.55
C LEU A 290 16.21 8.76 4.15
N ASP A 291 15.47 9.76 4.64
CA ASP A 291 14.12 9.64 5.17
C ASP A 291 13.07 9.49 4.07
N ILE A 292 13.13 8.41 3.29
CA ILE A 292 12.09 8.12 2.29
C ILE A 292 10.81 7.68 3.02
N THR A 293 9.74 8.47 2.89
CA THR A 293 8.48 8.25 3.64
C THR A 293 7.27 7.99 2.77
N ASP A 294 7.44 7.99 1.45
CA ASP A 294 6.40 7.65 0.48
C ASP A 294 7.06 6.99 -0.74
N ILE A 295 6.31 6.15 -1.47
CA ILE A 295 6.84 5.30 -2.53
C ILE A 295 5.83 5.13 -3.66
N ALA A 296 6.33 5.10 -4.90
CA ALA A 296 5.60 4.67 -6.10
C ALA A 296 6.46 3.69 -6.91
N LEU A 297 5.90 2.54 -7.24
CA LEU A 297 6.48 1.44 -7.99
C LEU A 297 6.16 1.65 -9.47
N ALA A 298 7.16 1.52 -10.33
CA ALA A 298 6.94 1.60 -11.76
C ALA A 298 5.93 0.53 -12.20
N LEU A 299 4.98 0.90 -13.06
CA LEU A 299 4.02 -0.05 -13.62
C LEU A 299 4.72 -1.14 -14.46
N ASP A 300 4.14 -2.33 -14.48
CA ASP A 300 4.52 -3.36 -15.44
C ASP A 300 4.16 -2.92 -16.87
N THR A 301 5.03 -3.28 -17.82
CA THR A 301 4.90 -2.90 -19.24
C THR A 301 4.50 -4.08 -20.14
N HIS A 302 4.22 -5.26 -19.58
CA HIS A 302 4.02 -6.52 -20.31
C HIS A 302 2.59 -7.09 -20.27
#